data_AF-A0A8S1TQU8-F1
#
_entry.id   AF-A0A8S1TQU8-F1
#
_cell.length_a   1.000
_cell.length_b   1.000
_cell.length_c   1.000
_cell.angle_alpha   90.00
_cell.angle_beta   90.00
_cell.angle_gamma   90.00
#
_symmetry.space_group_name_H-M   'P 1'
#
loop_
_entity.id
_entity.type
_entity.pdbx_description
1 polymer ?
#
loop_
_entity_poly.entity_id
_entity_poly.type
_entity_poly.pdbx_seq_one_letter_code
_entity_poly.pdbx_strand_id
1 'polypeptide(L)'
;MFENEDDILFQEILRCQTNEDIQHLVYSQCLDIIGNSVQDQLSLSHKQLFRVIRLFKEYINQKPTQLQDQRKSRQQALIQHQQNCILLQYQLQLEQNKVSQLHLDNEMMKLQLKIYQGDLETLKQQNFEDIKKIENQLFNTLKQISLYKDTLIQKICVICMQKEYNMIMKPCGHICVCEYCSKYIDQCPIDKEKITKIKKVYLS
;
A
#
# COMPACT_ATOMS: atom_id res chain seq x y z
N MET A 1 -11.76 57.78 7.58
CA MET A 1 -13.18 57.35 7.57
C MET A 1 -13.79 57.26 6.15
N PHE A 2 -13.04 57.51 5.06
CA PHE A 2 -13.58 57.50 3.69
C PHE A 2 -13.25 56.24 2.86
N GLU A 3 -12.36 55.36 3.33
CA GLU A 3 -11.96 54.14 2.60
C GLU A 3 -13.11 53.12 2.48
N ASN A 4 -13.92 52.97 3.54
CA ASN A 4 -15.05 52.03 3.54
C ASN A 4 -16.14 52.36 2.51
N GLU A 5 -16.39 53.64 2.19
CA GLU A 5 -17.41 54.01 1.22
C GLU A 5 -16.96 53.74 -0.22
N ASP A 6 -15.66 53.93 -0.52
CA ASP A 6 -15.10 53.61 -1.83
C ASP A 6 -15.12 52.09 -2.06
N ASP A 7 -14.82 51.30 -1.04
CA ASP A 7 -14.87 49.83 -1.12
C ASP A 7 -16.30 49.31 -1.33
N ILE A 8 -17.30 49.88 -0.63
CA ILE A 8 -18.71 49.53 -0.83
C ILE A 8 -19.16 49.86 -2.25
N LEU A 9 -18.86 51.07 -2.72
CA LEU A 9 -19.21 51.51 -4.08
C LEU A 9 -18.50 50.67 -5.14
N PHE A 10 -17.24 50.29 -4.91
CA PHE A 10 -16.51 49.41 -5.82
C PHE A 10 -17.14 48.01 -5.88
N GLN A 11 -17.61 47.45 -4.76
CA GLN A 11 -18.35 46.18 -4.75
C GLN A 11 -19.69 46.28 -5.50
N GLU A 12 -20.38 47.42 -5.44
CA GLU A 12 -21.59 47.66 -6.23
C GLU A 12 -21.30 47.75 -7.73
N ILE A 13 -20.20 48.42 -8.10
CA ILE A 13 -19.69 48.46 -9.48
C ILE A 13 -19.37 47.05 -10.00
N LEU A 14 -18.73 46.20 -9.18
CA LEU A 14 -18.44 44.80 -9.52
C LEU A 14 -19.69 43.97 -9.82
N ARG A 15 -20.83 44.31 -9.20
CA ARG A 15 -22.11 43.61 -9.35
C ARG A 15 -22.93 44.08 -10.56
N CYS A 16 -22.61 45.23 -11.16
CA CYS A 16 -23.30 45.73 -12.34
C CYS A 16 -23.02 44.84 -13.56
N GLN A 17 -24.07 44.28 -14.16
CA GLN A 17 -23.96 43.39 -15.34
C GLN A 17 -24.60 44.00 -16.59
N THR A 18 -25.47 45.00 -16.43
CA THR A 18 -26.24 45.64 -17.50
C THR A 18 -26.08 47.17 -17.47
N ASN A 19 -26.49 47.84 -18.55
CA ASN A 19 -26.53 49.30 -18.61
C ASN A 19 -27.55 49.89 -17.61
N GLU A 20 -28.61 49.16 -17.30
CA GLU A 20 -29.63 49.57 -16.32
C GLU A 20 -29.05 49.58 -14.90
N ASP A 21 -28.25 48.57 -14.53
CA ASP A 21 -27.56 48.53 -13.22
C ASP A 21 -26.64 49.74 -13.03
N ILE A 22 -25.90 50.11 -14.09
CA ILE A 22 -25.00 51.27 -14.08
C ILE A 22 -25.79 52.57 -13.94
N GLN A 23 -26.90 52.71 -14.66
CA GLN A 23 -27.77 53.89 -14.56
C GLN A 23 -28.35 54.04 -13.16
N HIS A 24 -28.82 52.95 -12.55
CA HIS A 24 -29.33 52.95 -11.18
C HIS A 24 -28.26 53.32 -10.16
N LEU A 25 -27.03 52.79 -10.30
CA LEU A 25 -25.92 53.11 -9.42
C LEU A 25 -25.49 54.58 -9.54
N VAL A 26 -25.40 55.12 -10.76
CA VAL A 26 -25.07 56.53 -10.96
C VAL A 26 -26.16 57.44 -10.38
N TYR A 27 -27.43 57.07 -10.57
CA TYR A 27 -28.56 57.83 -10.03
C TYR A 27 -28.58 57.81 -8.50
N SER A 28 -28.34 56.66 -7.87
CA SER A 28 -28.33 56.54 -6.40
C SER A 28 -27.23 57.38 -5.76
N GLN A 29 -26.07 57.52 -6.42
CA GLN A 29 -24.98 58.36 -5.94
C GLN A 29 -25.28 59.88 -6.03
N CYS A 30 -26.36 60.28 -6.73
CA CYS A 30 -26.78 61.67 -6.87
C CYS A 30 -28.01 62.05 -6.00
N LEU A 31 -28.65 61.10 -5.31
CA LEU A 31 -29.92 61.34 -4.63
C LEU A 31 -29.80 62.13 -3.31
N ASP A 32 -28.61 62.17 -2.68
CA ASP A 32 -28.42 62.75 -1.33
C ASP A 32 -27.62 64.08 -1.31
N ILE A 33 -27.65 64.85 -2.40
CA ILE A 33 -26.83 66.07 -2.55
C ILE A 33 -27.50 67.28 -1.85
N ILE A 34 -27.23 67.42 -0.55
CA ILE A 34 -27.67 68.58 0.24
C ILE A 34 -26.53 69.60 0.33
N GLY A 35 -26.74 70.82 -0.19
CA GLY A 35 -25.76 71.91 -0.16
C GLY A 35 -26.41 73.25 0.17
N ASN A 36 -25.65 74.14 0.79
CA ASN A 36 -26.15 75.45 1.24
C ASN A 36 -26.38 76.43 0.08
N SER A 37 -25.83 76.14 -1.11
CA SER A 37 -26.06 76.89 -2.35
C SER A 37 -26.09 75.95 -3.57
N VAL A 38 -26.70 76.41 -4.67
CA VAL A 38 -26.74 75.67 -5.94
C VAL A 38 -25.33 75.35 -6.46
N GLN A 39 -24.36 76.22 -6.22
CA GLN A 39 -22.98 76.04 -6.64
C GLN A 39 -22.26 74.93 -5.83
N ASP A 40 -22.59 74.79 -4.54
CA ASP A 40 -22.08 73.71 -3.70
C ASP A 40 -22.67 72.35 -4.10
N GLN A 41 -23.98 72.31 -4.38
CA GLN A 41 -24.63 71.08 -4.86
C GLN A 41 -24.04 70.62 -6.20
N LEU A 42 -23.77 71.56 -7.12
CA LEU A 42 -23.15 71.24 -8.40
C LEU A 42 -21.71 70.72 -8.23
N SER A 43 -20.94 71.31 -7.31
CA SER A 43 -19.58 70.86 -6.98
C SER A 43 -19.57 69.47 -6.37
N LEU A 44 -20.51 69.17 -5.46
CA LEU A 44 -20.64 67.87 -4.82
C LEU A 44 -21.09 66.79 -5.82
N SER A 45 -22.06 67.11 -6.69
CA SER A 45 -22.49 66.25 -7.80
C SER A 45 -21.32 65.89 -8.72
N HIS A 46 -20.53 66.91 -9.08
CA HIS A 46 -19.38 66.73 -9.95
C HIS A 46 -18.32 65.83 -9.31
N LYS A 47 -18.02 66.01 -8.02
CA LYS A 47 -17.09 65.15 -7.27
C LYS A 47 -17.57 63.70 -7.19
N GLN A 48 -18.85 63.46 -6.92
CA GLN A 48 -19.43 62.12 -6.85
C GLN A 48 -19.42 61.42 -8.23
N LEU A 49 -19.77 62.12 -9.30
CA LEU A 49 -19.70 61.58 -10.66
C LEU A 49 -18.26 61.24 -11.06
N PHE A 50 -17.29 62.12 -10.78
CA PHE A 50 -15.88 61.84 -11.04
C PHE A 50 -15.36 60.65 -10.23
N ARG A 51 -15.80 60.48 -8.98
CA ARG A 51 -15.49 59.33 -8.13
C ARG A 51 -16.01 58.02 -8.76
N VAL A 52 -17.27 57.99 -9.18
CA VAL A 52 -17.88 56.82 -9.86
C VAL A 52 -17.14 56.51 -11.17
N ILE A 53 -16.87 57.52 -12.01
CA ILE A 53 -16.14 57.36 -13.27
C ILE A 53 -14.73 56.79 -13.03
N ARG A 54 -14.02 57.26 -12.00
CA ARG A 54 -12.69 56.76 -11.62
C ARG A 54 -12.75 55.27 -11.27
N LEU A 55 -13.70 54.87 -10.41
CA LEU A 55 -13.84 53.49 -9.96
C LEU A 55 -14.25 52.55 -11.12
N PHE A 56 -15.16 52.98 -12.01
CA PHE A 56 -15.47 52.21 -13.23
C PHE A 56 -14.27 52.04 -14.15
N LYS A 57 -13.44 53.10 -14.30
CA LYS A 57 -12.21 53.03 -15.09
C LYS A 57 -11.22 52.03 -14.48
N GLU A 58 -11.08 52.00 -13.16
CA GLU A 58 -10.26 51.01 -12.46
C GLU A 58 -10.79 49.58 -12.64
N TYR A 59 -12.09 49.37 -12.52
CA TYR A 59 -12.74 48.07 -12.78
C TYR A 59 -12.51 47.58 -14.21
N ILE A 60 -12.73 48.44 -15.21
CA ILE A 60 -12.53 48.11 -16.63
C ILE A 60 -11.07 47.76 -16.90
N ASN A 61 -10.11 48.43 -16.25
CA ASN A 61 -8.69 48.14 -16.42
C ASN A 61 -8.26 46.83 -15.73
N GLN A 62 -8.92 46.42 -14.64
CA GLN A 62 -8.60 45.18 -13.92
C GLN A 62 -9.22 43.92 -14.57
N LYS A 63 -10.40 44.03 -15.18
CA LYS A 63 -11.15 42.89 -15.76
C LYS A 63 -10.38 42.09 -16.83
N PRO A 64 -9.65 42.71 -17.79
CA PRO A 64 -8.82 41.98 -18.76
C PRO A 64 -7.69 41.19 -18.09
N THR A 65 -7.04 41.78 -17.08
CA THR A 65 -5.93 41.17 -16.33
C THR A 65 -6.41 39.94 -15.56
N GLN A 66 -7.53 40.06 -14.84
CA GLN A 66 -8.15 38.94 -14.10
C GLN A 66 -8.53 37.78 -15.03
N LEU A 67 -9.09 38.06 -16.21
CA LEU A 67 -9.42 37.02 -17.20
C LEU A 67 -8.17 36.34 -17.77
N GLN A 68 -7.08 37.09 -18.00
CA GLN A 68 -5.81 36.53 -18.44
C GLN A 68 -5.17 35.64 -17.36
N ASP A 69 -5.19 36.07 -16.11
CA ASP A 69 -4.63 35.31 -14.98
C ASP A 69 -5.43 34.04 -14.70
N GLN A 70 -6.76 34.10 -14.79
CA GLN A 70 -7.62 32.93 -14.71
C GLN A 70 -7.35 31.94 -15.86
N ARG A 71 -7.16 32.43 -17.08
CA ARG A 71 -6.81 31.59 -18.24
C ARG A 71 -5.45 30.92 -18.04
N LYS A 72 -4.44 31.66 -17.60
CA LYS A 72 -3.09 31.13 -17.29
C LYS A 72 -3.15 30.07 -16.19
N SER A 73 -3.85 30.35 -15.08
CA SER A 73 -4.02 29.38 -13.99
C SER A 73 -4.72 28.11 -14.45
N ARG A 74 -5.79 28.23 -15.26
CA ARG A 74 -6.47 27.06 -15.85
C ARG A 74 -5.57 26.27 -16.80
N GLN A 75 -4.78 26.95 -17.61
CA GLN A 75 -3.84 26.31 -18.53
C GLN A 75 -2.73 25.58 -17.77
N GLN A 76 -2.19 26.17 -16.71
CA GLN A 76 -1.22 25.54 -15.82
C GLN A 76 -1.81 24.31 -15.13
N ALA A 77 -3.03 24.40 -14.61
CA ALA A 77 -3.73 23.27 -14.00
C ALA A 77 -3.96 22.12 -15.00
N LEU A 78 -4.31 22.44 -16.26
CA LEU A 78 -4.46 21.45 -17.32
C LEU A 78 -3.13 20.74 -17.63
N ILE A 79 -2.03 21.49 -17.75
CA ILE A 79 -0.69 20.94 -18.00
C ILE A 79 -0.28 20.04 -16.84
N GLN A 80 -0.47 20.49 -15.60
CA GLN A 80 -0.17 19.69 -14.41
C GLN A 80 -0.98 18.39 -14.39
N HIS A 81 -2.27 18.46 -14.73
CA HIS A 81 -3.12 17.28 -14.81
C HIS A 81 -2.64 16.31 -15.90
N GLN A 82 -2.27 16.81 -17.07
CA GLN A 82 -1.69 15.98 -18.14
C GLN A 82 -0.40 15.29 -17.70
N GLN A 83 0.51 16.01 -17.03
CA GLN A 83 1.74 15.44 -16.48
C GLN A 83 1.46 14.33 -15.46
N ASN A 84 0.49 14.55 -14.56
CA ASN A 84 0.10 13.54 -13.58
C ASN A 84 -0.48 12.29 -14.26
N CYS A 85 -1.29 12.44 -15.32
CA CYS A 85 -1.82 11.32 -16.09
C CYS A 85 -0.69 10.51 -16.76
N ILE A 86 0.31 11.16 -17.33
CA ILE A 86 1.47 10.49 -17.93
C ILE A 86 2.25 9.70 -16.87
N LEU A 87 2.49 10.29 -15.71
CA LEU A 87 3.19 9.61 -14.61
C LEU A 87 2.41 8.39 -14.13
N LEU A 88 1.09 8.51 -13.98
CA LEU A 88 0.22 7.40 -13.56
C LEU A 88 0.19 6.28 -14.61
N GLN A 89 0.16 6.61 -15.89
CA GLN A 89 0.25 5.63 -16.97
C GLN A 89 1.57 4.86 -16.93
N TYR A 90 2.69 5.55 -16.69
CA TYR A 90 3.98 4.90 -16.54
C TYR A 90 4.02 3.96 -15.33
N GLN A 91 3.51 4.40 -14.18
CA GLN A 91 3.42 3.55 -12.98
C GLN A 91 2.55 2.32 -13.22
N LEU A 92 1.40 2.49 -13.88
CA LEU A 92 0.52 1.38 -14.26
C LEU A 92 1.25 0.36 -15.13
N GLN A 93 2.04 0.81 -16.11
CA GLN A 93 2.82 -0.06 -16.97
C GLN A 93 3.88 -0.85 -16.18
N LEU A 94 4.56 -0.22 -15.23
CA LEU A 94 5.52 -0.91 -14.36
C LEU A 94 4.84 -2.00 -13.53
N GLU A 95 3.69 -1.71 -12.93
CA GLU A 95 2.95 -2.70 -12.16
C GLU A 95 2.39 -3.83 -13.04
N GLN A 96 1.93 -3.53 -14.25
CA GLN A 96 1.51 -4.56 -15.22
C GLN A 96 2.66 -5.51 -15.58
N ASN A 97 3.85 -4.98 -15.80
CA ASN A 97 5.04 -5.81 -16.06
C ASN A 97 5.37 -6.70 -14.87
N LYS A 98 5.32 -6.15 -13.65
CA LYS A 98 5.55 -6.90 -12.41
C LYS A 98 4.53 -8.01 -12.20
N VAL A 99 3.25 -7.74 -12.43
CA VAL A 99 2.18 -8.75 -12.35
C VAL A 99 2.41 -9.86 -13.38
N SER A 100 2.82 -9.50 -14.60
CA SER A 100 3.10 -10.46 -15.66
C SER A 100 4.28 -11.38 -15.30
N GLN A 101 5.33 -10.83 -14.71
CA GLN A 101 6.47 -11.60 -14.21
C GLN A 101 6.06 -12.54 -13.06
N LEU A 102 5.32 -12.04 -12.07
CA LEU A 102 4.82 -12.85 -10.96
C LEU A 102 3.93 -14.00 -11.43
N HIS A 103 3.12 -13.77 -12.48
CA HIS A 103 2.31 -14.82 -13.09
C HIS A 103 3.18 -15.92 -13.70
N LEU A 104 4.23 -15.55 -14.44
CA LEU A 104 5.17 -16.51 -15.02
C LEU A 104 5.87 -17.32 -13.93
N ASP A 105 6.38 -16.66 -12.89
CA ASP A 105 7.04 -17.31 -11.76
C ASP A 105 6.10 -18.29 -11.04
N ASN A 106 4.83 -17.91 -10.86
CA ASN A 106 3.81 -18.76 -10.25
C ASN A 106 3.54 -20.02 -11.09
N GLU A 107 3.41 -19.87 -12.41
CA GLU A 107 3.25 -21.00 -13.33
C GLU A 107 4.47 -21.94 -13.31
N MET A 108 5.69 -21.39 -13.30
CA MET A 108 6.92 -22.18 -13.16
C MET A 108 6.96 -22.93 -11.82
N MET A 109 6.58 -22.28 -10.72
CA MET A 109 6.51 -22.90 -9.40
C MET A 109 5.49 -24.05 -9.37
N LYS A 110 4.31 -23.87 -10.01
CA LYS A 110 3.30 -24.93 -10.13
C LYS A 110 3.83 -26.12 -10.92
N LEU A 111 4.55 -25.88 -12.02
CA LEU A 111 5.18 -26.95 -12.80
C LEU A 111 6.22 -27.71 -11.97
N GLN A 112 7.06 -26.99 -11.22
CA GLN A 112 8.04 -27.60 -10.35
C GLN A 112 7.39 -28.44 -9.23
N LEU A 113 6.26 -28.00 -8.67
CA LEU A 113 5.50 -28.79 -7.70
C LEU A 113 4.95 -30.08 -8.32
N LYS A 114 4.40 -30.04 -9.55
CA LYS A 114 3.94 -31.24 -10.26
C LYS A 114 5.06 -32.25 -10.47
N ILE A 115 6.26 -31.77 -10.82
CA ILE A 115 7.46 -32.61 -10.96
C ILE A 115 7.79 -33.30 -9.63
N TYR A 116 7.85 -32.57 -8.51
CA TYR A 116 8.15 -33.16 -7.20
C TYR A 116 7.06 -34.12 -6.70
N GLN A 117 5.81 -33.93 -7.13
CA GLN A 117 4.72 -34.86 -6.86
C GLN A 117 4.77 -36.13 -7.73
N GLY A 118 5.68 -36.19 -8.72
CA GLY A 118 5.83 -37.34 -9.60
C GLY A 118 4.81 -37.40 -10.72
N ASP A 119 4.27 -36.26 -11.16
CA ASP A 119 3.36 -36.20 -12.31
C ASP A 119 4.07 -36.62 -13.61
N LEU A 120 3.70 -37.80 -14.13
CA LEU A 120 4.37 -38.43 -15.26
C LEU A 120 4.27 -37.62 -16.56
N GLU A 121 3.15 -36.93 -16.78
CA GLU A 121 2.97 -36.12 -18.00
C GLU A 121 3.87 -34.89 -17.98
N THR A 122 3.99 -34.19 -16.85
CA THR A 122 4.93 -33.08 -16.71
C THR A 122 6.39 -33.55 -16.81
N LEU A 123 6.73 -34.72 -16.26
CA LEU A 123 8.08 -35.29 -16.34
C LEU A 123 8.49 -35.65 -17.77
N LYS A 124 7.58 -36.22 -18.57
CA LYS A 124 7.84 -36.54 -20.00
C LYS A 124 8.16 -35.30 -20.84
N GLN A 125 7.71 -34.12 -20.41
CA GLN A 125 7.95 -32.85 -21.11
C GLN A 125 9.30 -32.22 -20.76
N GLN A 126 10.02 -32.77 -19.78
CA GLN A 126 11.34 -32.28 -19.39
C GLN A 126 12.44 -32.87 -20.29
N ASN A 127 13.53 -32.13 -20.45
CA ASN A 127 14.72 -32.66 -21.11
C ASN A 127 15.52 -33.56 -20.15
N PHE A 128 16.44 -34.35 -20.72
CA PHE A 128 17.24 -35.31 -19.97
C PHE A 128 18.14 -34.65 -18.90
N GLU A 129 18.72 -33.48 -19.19
CA GLU A 129 19.59 -32.79 -18.24
C GLU A 129 18.85 -32.34 -16.99
N ASP A 130 17.64 -31.83 -17.16
CA ASP A 130 16.81 -31.34 -16.06
C ASP A 130 16.28 -32.51 -15.22
N ILE A 131 15.88 -33.62 -15.85
CA ILE A 131 15.53 -34.86 -15.13
C ILE A 131 16.71 -35.33 -14.29
N LYS A 132 17.93 -35.36 -14.85
CA LYS A 132 19.14 -35.77 -14.13
C LYS A 132 19.46 -34.83 -12.96
N LYS A 133 19.25 -33.52 -13.11
CA LYS A 133 19.41 -32.55 -12.01
C LYS A 133 18.42 -32.84 -10.89
N ILE A 134 17.15 -33.09 -11.22
CA ILE A 134 16.09 -33.41 -10.25
C ILE A 134 16.43 -34.70 -9.51
N GLU A 135 16.87 -35.75 -10.22
CA GLU A 135 17.29 -37.03 -9.62
C GLU A 135 18.42 -36.84 -8.61
N ASN A 136 19.46 -36.07 -8.97
CA ASN A 136 20.57 -35.76 -8.06
C ASN A 136 20.11 -34.95 -6.83
N GLN A 137 19.22 -33.97 -7.01
CA GLN A 137 18.65 -33.20 -5.91
C GLN A 137 17.84 -34.09 -4.97
N LEU A 138 17.03 -35.00 -5.52
CA LEU A 138 16.23 -35.94 -4.74
C LEU A 138 17.13 -36.90 -3.97
N PHE A 139 18.17 -37.45 -4.59
CA PHE A 139 19.15 -38.31 -3.95
C PHE A 139 19.81 -37.61 -2.74
N ASN A 140 20.28 -36.38 -2.92
CA ASN A 140 20.90 -35.60 -1.85
C ASN A 140 19.90 -35.30 -0.72
N THR A 141 18.66 -34.96 -1.06
CA THR A 141 17.60 -34.66 -0.09
C THR A 141 17.23 -35.90 0.71
N LEU A 142 17.03 -37.04 0.06
CA LEU A 142 16.77 -38.32 0.71
C LEU A 142 17.90 -38.72 1.65
N LYS A 143 19.16 -38.53 1.23
CA LYS A 143 20.33 -38.77 2.08
C LYS A 143 20.29 -37.91 3.35
N GLN A 144 20.00 -36.62 3.25
CA GLN A 144 19.90 -35.74 4.42
C GLN A 144 18.74 -36.11 5.34
N ILE A 145 17.57 -36.44 4.77
CA ILE A 145 16.42 -36.92 5.55
C ILE A 145 16.77 -38.19 6.29
N SER A 146 17.45 -39.15 5.64
CA SER A 146 17.89 -40.40 6.29
C SER A 146 18.81 -40.11 7.46
N LEU A 147 19.84 -39.28 7.27
CA LEU A 147 20.77 -38.90 8.33
C LEU A 147 20.04 -38.28 9.52
N TYR A 148 19.11 -37.35 9.27
CA TYR A 148 18.31 -36.75 10.34
C TYR A 148 17.41 -37.77 11.03
N LYS A 149 16.76 -38.67 10.28
CA LYS A 149 15.94 -39.74 10.84
C LYS A 149 16.75 -40.65 11.77
N ASP A 150 17.97 -41.00 11.39
CA ASP A 150 18.86 -41.82 12.22
C ASP A 150 19.20 -41.11 13.55
N THR A 151 19.36 -39.78 13.54
CA THR A 151 19.52 -39.01 14.80
C THR A 151 18.27 -38.99 15.67
N LEU A 152 17.07 -39.02 15.08
CA LEU A 152 15.81 -39.07 15.83
C LEU A 152 15.55 -40.47 16.42
N ILE A 153 15.84 -41.54 15.67
CA ILE A 153 15.71 -42.93 16.15
C ILE A 153 16.56 -43.15 17.40
N GLN A 154 17.72 -42.49 17.49
CA GLN A 154 18.59 -42.53 18.66
C GLN A 154 18.00 -41.89 19.91
N LYS A 155 16.77 -41.34 19.92
CA LYS A 155 16.13 -40.73 21.10
C LYS A 155 14.72 -41.24 21.40
N ILE A 156 14.12 -42.04 20.53
CA ILE A 156 12.73 -42.52 20.69
C ILE A 156 12.64 -43.93 21.26
N CYS A 157 11.56 -44.20 21.99
CA CYS A 157 11.26 -45.50 22.57
C CYS A 157 11.13 -46.56 21.47
N VAL A 158 11.94 -47.62 21.55
CA VAL A 158 11.99 -48.69 20.57
C VAL A 158 10.71 -49.55 20.51
N ILE A 159 9.81 -49.40 21.48
CA ILE A 159 8.55 -50.14 21.55
C ILE A 159 7.43 -49.37 20.85
N CYS A 160 7.14 -48.14 21.28
CA CYS A 160 6.03 -47.37 20.72
C CYS A 160 6.42 -46.48 19.53
N MET A 161 7.71 -46.18 19.35
CA MET A 161 8.23 -45.25 18.34
C MET A 161 7.55 -43.86 18.34
N GLN A 162 6.94 -43.47 19.46
CA GLN A 162 6.14 -42.24 19.60
C GLN A 162 6.70 -41.26 20.64
N LYS A 163 7.30 -41.76 21.71
CA LYS A 163 7.79 -40.96 22.84
C LYS A 163 9.29 -41.14 22.99
N GLU A 164 10.00 -40.14 23.50
CA GLU A 164 11.42 -40.28 23.81
C GLU A 164 11.66 -41.38 24.85
N TYR A 165 12.76 -42.13 24.69
CA TYR A 165 13.17 -43.04 25.75
C TYR A 165 13.68 -42.24 26.94
N ASN A 166 13.37 -42.70 28.14
CA ASN A 166 13.80 -42.03 29.36
C ASN A 166 13.88 -42.98 30.55
N MET A 167 13.88 -44.29 30.29
CA MET A 167 13.92 -45.32 31.34
C MET A 167 15.18 -46.17 31.20
N ILE A 168 16.00 -46.20 32.23
CA ILE A 168 17.14 -47.11 32.37
C ILE A 168 16.70 -48.41 33.03
N MET A 169 17.10 -49.54 32.47
CA MET A 169 16.82 -50.88 33.00
C MET A 169 18.05 -51.45 33.68
N LYS A 170 17.90 -52.11 34.83
CA LYS A 170 18.99 -52.79 35.55
C LYS A 170 18.77 -54.30 35.59
N PRO A 171 19.85 -55.12 35.50
CA PRO A 171 21.26 -54.70 35.58
C PRO A 171 21.91 -54.23 34.28
N CYS A 172 21.35 -54.51 33.10
CA CYS A 172 21.97 -54.22 31.79
C CYS A 172 22.35 -52.76 31.52
N GLY A 173 21.60 -51.79 32.03
CA GLY A 173 21.86 -50.36 31.86
C GLY A 173 21.32 -49.75 30.56
N HIS A 174 20.63 -50.50 29.69
CA HIS A 174 20.08 -49.97 28.44
C HIS A 174 18.97 -48.94 28.68
N ILE A 175 19.00 -47.85 27.90
CA ILE A 175 17.99 -46.78 27.90
C ILE A 175 17.35 -46.74 26.51
N CYS A 176 16.23 -47.46 26.34
CA CYS A 176 15.60 -47.59 25.02
C CYS A 176 14.08 -47.53 25.05
N VAL A 177 13.45 -47.39 26.23
CA VAL A 177 11.99 -47.35 26.37
C VAL A 177 11.50 -46.09 27.08
N CYS A 178 10.27 -45.66 26.78
CA CYS A 178 9.60 -44.59 27.49
C CYS A 178 8.96 -45.10 28.78
N GLU A 179 8.61 -44.17 29.68
CA GLU A 179 7.94 -44.44 30.96
C GLU A 179 6.62 -45.22 30.85
N TYR A 180 5.91 -45.11 29.72
CA TYR A 180 4.69 -45.87 29.51
C TYR A 180 4.98 -47.33 29.16
N CYS A 181 5.84 -47.57 28.16
CA CYS A 181 6.15 -48.92 27.69
C CYS A 181 6.95 -49.73 28.72
N SER A 182 7.73 -49.06 29.57
CA SER A 182 8.51 -49.73 30.61
C SER A 182 7.67 -50.51 31.63
N LYS A 183 6.38 -50.16 31.78
CA LYS A 183 5.45 -50.85 32.68
C LYS A 183 4.99 -52.22 32.19
N TYR A 184 5.21 -52.52 30.91
CA TYR A 184 4.67 -53.72 30.24
C TYR A 184 5.76 -54.70 29.81
N ILE A 185 6.99 -54.54 30.32
CA ILE A 185 8.14 -55.39 29.98
C ILE A 185 8.83 -55.92 31.23
N ASP A 186 9.35 -57.14 31.16
CA ASP A 186 10.12 -57.82 32.21
C ASP A 186 11.53 -58.21 31.75
N GLN A 187 11.81 -58.08 30.45
CA GLN A 187 13.11 -58.27 29.83
C GLN A 187 13.47 -57.05 28.97
N CYS A 188 14.75 -56.71 28.93
CA CYS A 188 15.25 -55.58 28.15
C CYS A 188 15.09 -55.87 26.63
N PRO A 189 14.50 -54.96 25.84
CA PRO A 189 14.29 -55.19 24.40
C PRO A 189 15.57 -55.30 23.56
N ILE A 190 16.72 -54.87 24.10
CA ILE A 190 17.99 -54.83 23.37
C ILE A 190 18.78 -56.13 23.53
N ASP A 191 18.91 -56.63 24.76
CA ASP A 191 19.78 -57.76 25.11
C ASP A 191 19.03 -58.94 25.75
N LYS A 192 17.71 -58.80 25.97
CA LYS A 192 16.82 -59.77 26.62
C LYS A 192 17.19 -60.07 28.08
N GLU A 193 18.03 -59.25 28.72
CA GLU A 193 18.36 -59.43 30.12
C GLU A 193 17.14 -59.16 31.02
N LYS A 194 16.94 -60.00 32.04
CA LYS A 194 15.80 -59.88 32.97
C LYS A 194 15.91 -58.59 33.77
N ILE A 195 14.85 -57.79 33.74
CA ILE A 195 14.80 -56.49 34.40
C ILE A 195 14.49 -56.70 35.88
N THR A 196 15.40 -56.25 36.74
CA THR A 196 15.20 -56.25 38.20
C THR A 196 14.72 -54.89 38.72
N LYS A 197 15.08 -53.81 38.02
CA LYS A 197 14.69 -52.44 38.37
C LYS A 197 14.66 -51.54 37.15
N ILE A 198 13.68 -50.65 37.10
CA ILE A 198 13.56 -49.60 36.09
C ILE A 198 13.59 -48.24 36.79
N LYS A 199 14.35 -47.29 36.27
CA LYS A 199 14.38 -45.90 36.76
C LYS A 199 14.25 -44.90 35.62
N LYS A 200 13.64 -43.75 35.88
CA LYS A 200 13.66 -42.62 34.95
C LYS A 200 15.02 -41.93 34.97
N VAL A 201 15.51 -41.55 33.80
CA VAL A 201 16.74 -40.80 33.58
C VAL A 201 16.44 -39.52 32.82
N TYR A 202 17.20 -38.47 33.12
CA TYR A 202 17.13 -37.19 32.43
C TYR A 202 18.37 -37.07 31.57
N LEU A 203 18.19 -37.15 30.26
CA LEU A 203 19.25 -37.04 29.26
C LEU A 203 19.42 -35.55 28.92
N SER A 204 20.62 -35.03 29.12
CA SER A 204 21.01 -33.64 28.82
C SER A 204 21.44 -33.49 27.36
#